data_AF-A0A2V8D813-F1
#
_entry.id   AF-A0A2V8D813-F1
#
_cell.length_a   1.000
_cell.length_b   1.000
_cell.length_c   1.000
_cell.angle_alpha   90.00
_cell.angle_beta   90.00
_cell.angle_gamma   90.00
#
_symmetry.space_group_name_H-M   'P 1'
#
loop_
_entity.id
_entity.type
_entity.pdbx_description
1 polymer ?
#
loop_
_entity_poly.entity_id
_entity_poly.type
_entity_poly.pdbx_seq_one_letter_code
_entity_poly.pdbx_strand_id
1 'polypeptide(L)' 'FSDDYNTLRRNLGDAAFADVTGALGLRTPTIPFLGWGVGFLDYDNDGWLDLFVANGHAYPQVDRFD' A
#
# COMPACT_ATOMS: atom_id res chain seq x y z
N PHE A 1 -7.71 -6.83 9.95
CA PHE A 1 -8.10 -5.79 8.98
C PHE A 1 -8.00 -4.38 9.55
N SER A 2 -8.57 -4.06 10.73
CA SER A 2 -8.63 -2.66 11.23
C SER A 2 -7.28 -1.96 11.44
N ASP A 3 -6.21 -2.74 11.63
CA ASP A 3 -4.86 -2.23 11.89
C ASP A 3 -3.83 -2.80 10.89
N ASP A 4 -4.32 -3.46 9.84
CA ASP A 4 -3.46 -3.90 8.74
C ASP A 4 -3.14 -2.70 7.86
N TYR A 5 -1.94 -2.69 7.28
CA TYR A 5 -1.45 -1.63 6.43
C TYR A 5 -0.72 -2.23 5.22
N ASN A 6 -0.57 -1.45 4.17
CA ASN A 6 0.10 -1.92 2.96
C ASN A 6 1.61 -2.05 3.21
N THR A 7 2.09 -3.27 3.42
CA THR A 7 3.51 -3.52 3.72
C THR A 7 4.40 -3.40 2.48
N LEU A 8 5.50 -2.66 2.61
CA LEU A 8 6.56 -2.60 1.61
C LEU A 8 7.82 -3.24 2.18
N ARG A 9 8.28 -4.31 1.52
CA ARG A 9 9.46 -5.06 1.93
C ARG A 9 10.59 -4.89 0.92
N ARG A 10 11.75 -4.46 1.40
CA ARG A 10 12.98 -4.36 0.60
C ARG A 10 13.74 -5.68 0.67
N ASN A 11 14.00 -6.27 -0.50
CA ASN A 11 14.89 -7.43 -0.62
C ASN A 11 16.32 -7.04 -0.23
N LEU A 12 16.92 -7.76 0.71
CA LEU A 12 18.30 -7.55 1.17
C LEU A 12 19.29 -8.56 0.58
N GLY A 13 18.81 -9.53 -0.21
CA GLY A 13 19.58 -10.71 -0.62
C GLY A 13 19.40 -11.87 0.37
N ASP A 14 19.95 -13.04 0.04
CA ASP A 14 20.02 -14.22 0.91
C ASP A 14 18.69 -14.61 1.59
N ALA A 15 17.60 -14.53 0.83
CA ALA A 15 16.23 -14.77 1.31
C ALA A 15 15.76 -13.87 2.47
N ALA A 16 16.43 -12.74 2.68
CA ALA A 16 16.09 -11.76 3.71
C ALA A 16 15.36 -10.55 3.13
N PHE A 17 14.39 -10.06 3.89
CA PHE A 17 13.60 -8.87 3.56
C PHE A 17 13.47 -7.98 4.79
N ALA A 18 13.70 -6.68 4.61
CA ALA A 18 13.38 -5.68 5.63
C ALA A 18 12.01 -5.05 5.35
N ASP A 19 11.17 -4.96 6.39
CA ASP A 19 10.00 -4.08 6.35
C ASP A 19 10.48 -2.62 6.41
N VAL A 20 10.22 -1.88 5.34
CA VAL A 20 10.58 -0.46 5.21
C VAL A 20 9.35 0.45 5.23
N THR A 21 8.17 -0.10 5.53
CA THR A 21 6.89 0.59 5.43
C THR A 21 6.82 1.84 6.31
N GLY A 22 7.32 1.73 7.55
CA GLY A 22 7.39 2.88 8.47
C GLY A 22 8.42 3.92 8.05
N ALA A 23 9.59 3.47 7.58
CA ALA A 23 10.69 4.35 7.17
C ALA A 23 10.32 5.21 5.94
N LEU A 24 9.45 4.69 5.07
CA LEU A 24 8.94 5.40 3.89
C LEU A 24 7.63 6.15 4.14
N GLY A 25 7.17 6.21 5.39
CA GLY A 25 5.95 6.94 5.76
C GLY A 25 4.64 6.29 5.27
N LEU A 26 4.69 5.06 4.76
CA LEU A 26 3.52 4.37 4.19
C LEU A 26 2.61 3.75 5.26
N ARG A 27 3.12 3.53 6.48
CA ARG A 27 2.37 2.82 7.53
C ARG A 27 1.09 3.56 7.92
N THR A 28 1.19 4.80 8.38
CA THR A 28 0.02 5.54 8.91
C THR A 28 -1.03 5.84 7.83
N PRO A 29 -0.66 6.31 6.62
CA PRO A 29 -1.65 6.63 5.58
C PRO A 29 -2.42 5.42 5.05
N THR A 30 -1.93 4.19 5.24
CA THR A 30 -2.55 2.98 4.67
C THR A 30 -3.37 2.18 5.68
N ILE A 31 -3.24 2.44 6.98
CA ILE A 31 -4.07 1.80 8.03
C ILE A 31 -5.58 1.99 7.81
N PRO A 32 -6.09 3.19 7.42
CA PRO A 32 -7.53 3.39 7.29
C PRO A 32 -8.19 2.59 6.15
N PHE A 33 -7.40 2.02 5.24
CA PHE A 33 -7.89 1.48 3.98
C PHE A 33 -7.63 -0.02 3.85
N LEU A 34 -8.63 -0.77 3.39
CA LEU A 34 -8.43 -2.18 3.05
C LEU A 34 -7.90 -2.29 1.61
N GLY A 35 -6.71 -2.86 1.45
CA GLY A 35 -6.13 -3.13 0.13
C GLY A 35 -6.77 -4.34 -0.57
N TRP A 36 -7.11 -4.17 -1.85
CA TRP A 36 -7.74 -5.20 -2.70
C TRP A 36 -6.84 -5.65 -3.86
N GLY A 37 -5.93 -4.78 -4.31
CA GLY A 37 -5.04 -5.09 -5.42
C GLY A 37 -3.87 -4.12 -5.50
N VAL A 38 -2.77 -4.58 -6.11
CA VAL A 38 -1.56 -3.79 -6.31
C VAL A 38 -1.03 -4.01 -7.73
N GLY A 39 -0.51 -2.95 -8.35
CA GLY A 39 0.06 -3.00 -9.69
C GLY A 39 1.11 -1.92 -9.91
N PHE A 40 1.94 -2.13 -10.93
CA PHE A 40 2.89 -1.12 -11.40
C PHE A 40 2.34 -0.43 -12.64
N LEU A 41 2.48 0.90 -12.68
CA LEU A 41 2.23 1.74 -13.85
C LEU A 41 3.12 2.98 -13.77
N ASP A 42 3.41 3.60 -14.90
CA ASP A 42 4.01 4.94 -14.94
C ASP A 42 2.86 5.96 -14.96
N TYR A 43 2.56 6.58 -13.81
CA TYR A 43 1.37 7.41 -13.65
C TYR A 43 1.59 8.84 -14.17
N ASP A 44 2.79 9.40 -13.96
CA ASP A 44 3.12 10.79 -14.31
C ASP A 44 3.98 10.92 -15.58
N ASN A 45 4.32 9.81 -16.23
CA ASN A 45 5.12 9.71 -17.45
C ASN A 45 6.58 10.18 -17.27
N ASP A 46 7.16 10.00 -16.09
CA ASP A 46 8.58 10.31 -15.85
C ASP A 46 9.53 9.14 -16.23
N GLY A 47 8.97 8.00 -16.65
CA GLY A 47 9.69 6.79 -17.05
C GLY A 47 10.05 5.86 -15.88
N TRP A 48 9.67 6.19 -14.65
CA TRP A 48 9.77 5.35 -13.48
C TRP A 48 8.42 4.68 -13.21
N LEU A 49 8.43 3.39 -12.86
CA LEU A 49 7.21 2.71 -12.48
C LEU A 49 6.80 3.10 -11.06
N ASP A 50 5.59 3.61 -10.93
CA ASP A 50 4.92 3.84 -9.66
C ASP A 50 4.22 2.57 -9.17
N LEU A 51 3.97 2.56 -7.86
CA LEU A 51 3.15 1.54 -7.21
C LEU A 51 1.73 2.08 -7.01
N PHE A 52 0.74 1.44 -7.62
CA PHE A 52 -0.67 1.72 -7.38
C PHE A 52 -1.29 0.65 -6.50
N VAL A 53 -2.08 1.09 -5.52
CA VAL A 53 -2.86 0.20 -4.66
C VAL A 53 -4.33 0.55 -4.78
N ALA A 54 -5.13 -0.43 -5.21
CA ALA A 54 -6.58 -0.35 -5.19
C ALA A 54 -7.07 -0.63 -3.77
N ASN A 55 -7.70 0.37 -3.17
CA ASN A 55 -8.25 0.30 -1.81
C ASN A 55 -9.77 0.39 -1.83
N GLY A 56 -10.40 -0.06 -0.73
CA GLY A 56 -11.85 0.04 -0.54
C GLY A 56 -12.28 -0.50 0.81
N HIS A 57 -13.53 -0.94 0.91
CA HIS A 57 -14.11 -1.48 2.14
C HIS A 57 -15.15 -2.54 1.79
N ALA A 58 -15.32 -3.53 2.67
CA ALA A 58 -16.32 -4.59 2.47
C ALA A 58 -17.75 -4.16 2.84
N TYR A 59 -17.90 -3.03 3.55
CA TYR A 59 -19.16 -2.57 4.13
C TYR A 59 -19.63 -1.28 3.44
N PRO A 60 -20.78 -1.29 2.75
CA PRO A 60 -21.33 -0.09 2.09
C PRO A 60 -21.64 1.07 3.03
N GLN A 61 -21.69 0.83 4.34
CA GLN A 61 -21.88 1.87 5.34
C GLN A 61 -20.66 2.80 5.46
N VAL A 62 -19.47 2.34 5.04
CA VAL A 62 -18.23 3.12 5.11
C VAL A 62 -18.22 4.25 4.09
N ASP A 63 -18.85 4.07 2.92
CA ASP A 63 -19.03 5.10 1.88
C ASP A 63 -19.67 6.42 2.39
N ARG A 64 -20.31 6.40 3.56
CA ARG A 64 -20.90 7.58 4.19
C ARG A 64 -19.91 8.45 4.96
N PHE A 65 -18.68 7.96 5.14
CA PHE A 65 -17.63 8.58 5.98
C PHE A 65 -16.36 8.93 5.20
N ASP A 66 -16.29 8.54 3.91
CA ASP A 66 -15.29 9.00 2.94
C ASP A 66 -15.63 10.40 2.39
#